data_AF-A0A8V0ZCT8-F1
#
_entry.id   AF-A0A8V0ZCT8-F1
#
_cell.length_a   1.000
_cell.length_b   1.000
_cell.length_c   1.000
_cell.angle_alpha   90.00
_cell.angle_beta   90.00
_cell.angle_gamma   90.00
#
_symmetry.space_group_name_H-M   'P 1'
#
loop_
_entity.id
_entity.type
_entity.pdbx_description
1 polymer ?
#
loop_
_entity_poly.entity_id
_entity_poly.type
_entity_poly.pdbx_seq_one_letter_code
_entity_poly.pdbx_strand_id
1 'polypeptide(L)'
;MEVTLKTEVEAGASGFSVAGGGNEGIFIKKVLKESPASKVFSLREGDQLLSATIFFDNIKYEDALKILQYSEPYRVQFSLKRKIAGKEELEHFHSTAQYKKERLSQSALILLLSPLTK
;
A
#
# COMPACT_ATOMS: atom_id res chain seq x y z
N MET A 1 -15.95 -7.82 -14.75
CA MET A 1 -14.59 -7.40 -15.10
C MET A 1 -14.22 -6.30 -14.13
N GLU A 2 -13.12 -6.46 -13.41
CA GLU A 2 -12.65 -5.48 -12.42
C GLU A 2 -11.35 -4.86 -12.90
N VAL A 3 -11.14 -3.58 -12.61
CA VAL A 3 -9.92 -2.85 -12.95
C VAL A 3 -9.40 -2.15 -11.70
N THR A 4 -8.10 -2.28 -11.44
CA THR A 4 -7.45 -1.54 -10.37
C THR A 4 -6.96 -0.20 -10.90
N LEU A 5 -7.36 0.88 -10.24
CA LEU A 5 -6.94 2.24 -10.57
C LEU A 5 -5.96 2.76 -9.52
N LYS A 6 -5.03 3.62 -9.93
CA LYS A 6 -4.19 4.41 -9.04
C LYS A 6 -4.46 5.88 -9.34
N THR A 7 -4.69 6.66 -8.30
CA THR A 7 -4.84 8.12 -8.42
C THR A 7 -3.47 8.78 -8.45
N GLU A 8 -3.43 10.02 -8.92
CA GLU A 8 -2.26 10.87 -8.74
C GLU A 8 -2.05 11.22 -7.26
N VAL A 9 -0.86 11.72 -6.94
CA VAL A 9 -0.48 12.10 -5.59
C VAL A 9 -1.05 13.48 -5.30
N GLU A 10 -2.04 13.54 -4.42
CA GLU A 10 -2.74 14.76 -4.08
C GLU A 10 -3.09 14.81 -2.58
N ALA A 11 -3.29 16.02 -2.06
CA ALA A 11 -3.66 16.23 -0.66
C ALA A 11 -5.18 16.32 -0.47
N GLY A 12 -5.64 16.07 0.76
CA GLY A 12 -7.00 16.43 1.17
C GLY A 12 -8.11 15.47 0.72
N ALA A 13 -7.82 14.17 0.55
CA ALA A 13 -8.82 13.13 0.33
C ALA A 13 -9.90 13.16 1.43
N SER A 14 -10.99 13.87 1.16
CA SER A 14 -12.06 14.18 2.11
C SER A 14 -13.40 14.28 1.36
N GLY A 15 -14.50 14.19 2.12
CA GLY A 15 -15.85 14.21 1.55
C GLY A 15 -16.32 12.86 1.04
N PHE A 16 -15.91 11.77 1.68
CA PHE A 16 -16.44 10.43 1.43
C PHE A 16 -16.64 9.68 2.75
N SER A 17 -17.41 8.60 2.72
CA SER A 17 -17.55 7.65 3.83
C SER A 17 -17.32 6.23 3.33
N VAL A 18 -16.95 5.34 4.25
CA VAL A 18 -16.67 3.94 3.95
C VAL A 18 -17.64 2.99 4.64
N ALA A 19 -17.73 1.76 4.12
CA ALA A 19 -18.43 0.63 4.70
C ALA A 19 -17.59 -0.65 4.56
N GLY A 20 -17.96 -1.69 5.31
CA GLY A 20 -17.26 -2.97 5.34
C GLY A 20 -16.20 -3.04 6.44
N GLY A 21 -15.22 -3.91 6.27
CA GLY A 21 -14.15 -4.18 7.23
C GLY A 21 -13.78 -5.65 7.30
N GLY A 22 -12.61 -5.94 7.87
CA GLY A 22 -12.13 -7.31 8.05
C GLY A 22 -11.98 -8.05 6.71
N ASN A 23 -12.56 -9.24 6.62
CA ASN A 23 -12.43 -10.12 5.46
C ASN A 23 -13.25 -9.67 4.25
N GLU A 24 -14.22 -8.77 4.43
CA GLU A 24 -15.06 -8.27 3.33
C GLU A 24 -14.35 -7.16 2.53
N GLY A 25 -13.37 -6.49 3.13
CA GLY A 25 -12.69 -5.33 2.55
C GLY A 25 -13.40 -4.01 2.86
N ILE A 26 -12.81 -2.91 2.40
CA ILE A 26 -13.29 -1.55 2.65
C ILE A 26 -13.81 -0.95 1.35
N PHE A 27 -15.02 -0.41 1.36
CA PHE A 27 -15.67 0.16 0.18
C PHE A 27 -16.12 1.59 0.42
N ILE A 28 -16.09 2.41 -0.63
CA ILE A 28 -16.66 3.75 -0.62
C ILE A 28 -18.19 3.64 -0.59
N LYS A 29 -18.79 4.09 0.50
CA LYS A 29 -20.25 4.07 0.70
C LYS A 29 -20.95 5.28 0.09
N LYS A 30 -20.37 6.47 0.29
CA LYS A 30 -20.89 7.74 -0.23
C LYS A 30 -19.76 8.68 -0.61
N VAL A 31 -19.95 9.44 -1.67
CA VAL A 31 -19.07 10.54 -2.08
C VAL A 31 -19.86 11.83 -2.15
N LEU A 32 -19.39 12.86 -1.45
CA LEU A 32 -19.99 14.20 -1.51
C LEU A 32 -19.68 14.84 -2.86
N LYS A 33 -20.71 15.37 -3.52
CA LYS A 33 -20.57 16.07 -4.79
C LYS A 33 -19.61 17.25 -4.65
N GLU A 34 -18.76 17.45 -5.65
CA GLU A 34 -17.76 18.52 -5.72
C GLU A 34 -16.66 18.48 -4.64
N SER A 35 -16.62 17.46 -3.78
CA SER A 35 -15.56 17.26 -2.80
C SER A 35 -14.23 16.90 -3.44
N PRO A 36 -13.10 17.01 -2.70
CA PRO A 36 -11.82 16.50 -3.17
C PRO A 36 -11.86 15.02 -3.57
N ALA A 37 -12.56 14.17 -2.80
CA ALA A 37 -12.77 12.77 -3.14
C ALA A 37 -13.38 12.60 -4.54
N SER A 38 -14.37 13.42 -4.91
CA SER A 38 -15.00 13.38 -6.24
C SER A 38 -14.17 14.01 -7.35
N LYS A 39 -13.52 15.15 -7.10
CA LYS A 39 -12.87 15.95 -8.15
C LYS A 39 -11.43 15.57 -8.41
N VAL A 40 -10.69 15.33 -7.34
CA VAL A 40 -9.25 15.13 -7.37
C VAL A 40 -8.95 13.64 -7.47
N PHE A 41 -9.63 12.83 -6.65
CA PHE A 41 -9.40 11.40 -6.59
C PHE A 41 -10.38 10.60 -7.46
N SER A 42 -11.40 11.25 -8.04
CA SER A 42 -12.42 10.61 -8.88
C SER A 42 -13.07 9.38 -8.24
N LEU A 43 -13.16 9.35 -6.90
CA LEU A 43 -13.74 8.24 -6.15
C LEU A 43 -15.22 8.10 -6.45
N ARG A 44 -15.70 6.87 -6.51
CA ARG A 44 -17.10 6.52 -6.77
C ARG A 44 -17.64 5.61 -5.68
N GLU A 45 -18.94 5.68 -5.47
CA GLU A 45 -19.63 4.73 -4.60
C GLU A 45 -19.45 3.31 -5.15
N GLY A 46 -19.13 2.38 -4.26
CA GLY A 46 -18.82 0.99 -4.61
C GLY A 46 -17.34 0.72 -4.89
N ASP A 47 -16.48 1.74 -5.02
CA ASP A 47 -15.04 1.52 -5.17
C ASP A 47 -14.48 0.81 -3.92
N GLN A 48 -13.68 -0.24 -4.14
CA GLN A 48 -12.96 -0.91 -3.07
C GLN A 48 -11.61 -0.23 -2.83
N LEU A 49 -11.34 0.15 -1.58
CA LEU A 49 -10.04 0.64 -1.16
C LEU A 49 -9.13 -0.55 -0.84
N LEU A 50 -8.22 -0.86 -1.77
CA LEU A 50 -7.25 -1.95 -1.63
C LEU A 50 -6.01 -1.55 -0.82
N SER A 51 -5.55 -0.30 -0.99
CA SER A 51 -4.40 0.26 -0.27
C SER A 51 -4.40 1.79 -0.39
N ALA A 52 -3.68 2.46 0.51
CA ALA A 52 -3.41 3.89 0.42
C ALA A 52 -1.92 4.14 0.67
N THR A 53 -1.31 5.08 -0.06
CA THR A 53 0.07 5.52 0.19
C THR A 53 0.03 6.85 0.92
N ILE A 54 0.62 6.90 2.12
CA ILE A 54 0.75 8.13 2.90
C ILE A 54 2.12 8.74 2.64
N PHE A 55 2.15 9.99 2.19
CA PHE A 55 3.38 10.76 1.97
C PHE A 55 3.77 11.55 3.23
N PHE A 56 5.05 11.53 3.58
CA PHE A 56 5.58 12.10 4.84
C PHE A 56 6.31 13.46 4.66
N ASP A 57 6.24 14.07 3.48
CA ASP A 57 6.94 15.31 3.13
C ASP A 57 6.43 16.55 3.90
N ASN A 58 5.14 16.62 4.22
CA ASN A 58 4.51 17.75 4.92
C ASN A 58 3.57 17.34 6.08
N ILE A 59 3.71 16.13 6.60
CA ILE A 59 2.89 15.64 7.70
C ILE A 59 3.44 16.10 9.06
N LYS A 60 2.55 16.36 10.03
CA LYS A 60 2.97 16.63 11.41
C LYS A 60 3.54 15.36 12.03
N TYR A 61 4.60 15.51 12.83
CA TYR A 61 5.26 14.38 13.50
C TYR A 61 4.28 13.50 14.29
N GLU A 62 3.39 14.11 15.07
CA GLU A 62 2.40 13.37 15.88
C GLU A 62 1.40 12.57 15.03
N ASP A 63 1.01 13.10 13.87
CA ASP A 63 0.10 12.41 12.96
C ASP A 63 0.83 11.24 12.27
N ALA A 64 2.09 11.44 11.88
CA ALA A 64 2.95 10.39 11.35
C ALA A 64 3.12 9.23 12.34
N LEU A 65 3.39 9.52 13.61
CA LEU A 65 3.51 8.50 14.65
C LEU A 65 2.24 7.67 14.79
N LYS A 66 1.07 8.33 14.85
CA LYS A 66 -0.22 7.62 14.96
C LYS A 66 -0.48 6.71 13.77
N ILE A 67 -0.18 7.17 12.55
CA ILE A 67 -0.34 6.35 11.34
C ILE A 67 0.57 5.13 11.42
N LEU A 68 1.84 5.30 11.80
CA LEU A 68 2.79 4.21 11.96
C LEU A 68 2.34 3.20 13.04
N GLN A 69 1.88 3.68 14.19
CA GLN A 69 1.37 2.84 15.28
C GLN A 69 0.12 2.05 14.85
N TYR A 70 -0.87 2.70 14.26
CA TYR A 70 -2.07 1.99 13.77
C TYR A 70 -1.78 1.03 12.62
N SER A 71 -0.66 1.20 11.92
CA SER A 71 -0.26 0.31 10.84
C SER A 71 0.44 -0.97 11.29
N GLU A 72 0.86 -1.07 12.56
CA GLU A 72 1.66 -2.19 13.10
C GLU A 72 1.08 -3.59 12.82
N PRO A 73 -0.24 -3.86 12.97
CA PRO A 73 -0.78 -5.20 12.70
C PRO A 73 -0.99 -5.49 11.21
N TYR A 74 -0.70 -4.54 10.31
CA TYR A 74 -1.02 -4.62 8.89
C TYR A 74 0.23 -4.67 8.02
N ARG A 75 0.04 -5.03 6.74
CA ARG A 75 1.12 -5.07 5.75
C ARG A 75 1.49 -3.64 5.33
N VAL A 76 2.73 -3.25 5.59
CA VAL A 76 3.28 -1.93 5.21
C VAL A 76 4.42 -2.09 4.21
N GLN A 77 4.50 -1.18 3.23
CA GLN A 77 5.65 -1.03 2.34
C GLN A 77 6.28 0.35 2.56
N PHE A 78 7.57 0.37 2.90
CA PHE A 78 8.32 1.62 3.08
C PHE A 78 9.09 2.00 1.80
N SER A 79 9.09 3.29 1.49
CA SER A 79 10.02 3.93 0.56
C SER A 79 11.03 4.72 1.39
N LEU A 80 12.29 4.28 1.40
CA LEU A 80 13.31 4.77 2.33
C LEU A 80 14.42 5.53 1.60
N LYS A 81 14.84 6.66 2.16
CA LYS A 81 16.09 7.34 1.80
C LYS A 81 17.11 7.12 2.91
N ARG A 82 18.13 6.29 2.65
CA ARG A 82 19.23 6.03 3.59
C ARG A 82 20.50 6.76 3.12
N LYS A 83 21.16 7.48 4.03
CA LYS A 83 22.55 7.93 3.80
C LYS A 83 23.47 6.76 4.15
N ILE A 84 24.26 6.31 3.18
CA ILE A 84 25.26 5.27 3.39
C ILE A 84 26.59 5.99 3.68
N ALA A 85 27.20 5.71 4.82
CA ALA A 85 28.50 6.25 5.18
C ALA A 85 29.57 5.16 5.03
N GLY A 86 30.20 5.08 3.85
CA GLY A 86 31.33 4.17 3.59
C GLY A 86 30.99 2.96 2.69
N LYS A 87 32.04 2.36 2.09
CA LYS A 87 31.94 1.31 1.06
C LYS A 87 31.40 -0.04 1.55
N GLU A 88 31.40 -0.30 2.87
CA GLU A 88 31.11 -1.62 3.44
C GLU A 88 29.61 -1.98 3.51
N GLU A 89 28.70 -0.99 3.46
CA GLU A 89 27.26 -1.22 3.54
C GLU A 89 26.56 -1.55 2.20
N LEU A 90 27.20 -1.26 1.06
CA LEU A 90 26.63 -1.55 -0.26
C LEU A 90 26.48 -3.06 -0.50
N GLU A 91 27.38 -3.90 0.03
CA GLU A 91 27.34 -5.35 -0.15
C GLU A 91 26.19 -6.02 0.63
N HIS A 92 25.84 -5.50 1.81
CA HIS A 92 24.73 -6.02 2.61
C HIS A 92 23.35 -5.76 1.97
N PHE A 93 23.19 -4.67 1.19
CA PHE A 93 21.94 -4.39 0.48
C PHE A 93 21.69 -5.34 -0.70
N HIS A 94 22.75 -5.77 -1.41
CA HIS A 94 22.62 -6.77 -2.47
C HIS A 94 22.17 -8.13 -1.93
N SER A 95 22.69 -8.53 -0.76
CA SER A 95 22.34 -9.79 -0.10
C SER A 95 20.84 -9.87 0.27
N THR A 96 20.27 -8.85 0.90
CA THR A 96 18.85 -8.89 1.33
C THR A 96 17.85 -8.84 0.15
N ALA A 97 18.19 -8.14 -0.93
CA ALA A 97 17.41 -8.16 -2.17
C ALA A 97 17.48 -9.53 -2.87
N GLN A 98 18.63 -10.22 -2.83
CA GLN A 98 18.82 -11.58 -3.34
C GLN A 98 18.02 -12.61 -2.54
N TYR A 99 18.03 -12.53 -1.19
CA TYR A 99 17.23 -13.43 -0.33
C TYR A 99 15.72 -13.34 -0.64
N LYS A 100 15.21 -12.15 -0.95
CA LYS A 100 13.79 -11.96 -1.29
C LYS A 100 13.46 -12.54 -2.68
N LYS A 101 14.41 -12.46 -3.63
CA LYS A 101 14.27 -13.00 -4.98
C LYS A 101 14.34 -14.53 -5.02
N GLU A 102 15.21 -15.13 -4.21
CA GLU A 102 15.31 -16.59 -4.05
C GLU A 102 14.08 -17.20 -3.36
N ARG A 103 13.53 -16.55 -2.33
CA ARG A 103 12.26 -16.97 -1.71
C ARG A 103 11.09 -16.93 -2.69
N LEU A 104 10.99 -15.87 -3.51
CA LEU A 104 9.96 -15.75 -4.55
C LEU A 104 10.13 -16.79 -5.66
N SER A 105 11.36 -17.14 -6.02
CA SER A 105 11.67 -18.20 -6.99
C SER A 105 11.34 -19.60 -6.44
N GLN A 106 11.68 -19.86 -5.18
CA GLN A 106 11.41 -21.15 -4.53
C GLN A 106 9.91 -21.35 -4.28
N SER A 107 9.17 -20.30 -3.88
CA SER A 107 7.71 -20.40 -3.73
C SER A 107 7.00 -20.58 -5.08
N ALA A 108 7.47 -19.93 -6.14
CA ALA A 108 6.94 -20.14 -7.50
C ALA A 108 7.23 -21.56 -8.03
N LEU A 109 8.41 -22.11 -7.75
CA LEU A 109 8.76 -23.50 -8.11
C LEU A 109 7.89 -24.53 -7.37
N ILE A 110 7.58 -24.30 -6.10
CA ILE A 110 6.68 -25.19 -5.33
C ILE A 110 5.25 -25.16 -5.91
N LEU A 111 4.76 -24.00 -6.34
CA LEU A 111 3.45 -23.86 -6.98
C LEU A 111 3.39 -24.46 -8.39
N LEU A 112 4.52 -24.53 -9.10
CA LEU A 112 4.62 -25.19 -10.42
C LEU A 112 4.73 -26.72 -10.32
N LEU A 113 5.14 -27.24 -9.16
CA LEU A 113 5.32 -28.68 -8.92
C LEU A 113 4.15 -29.33 -8.17
N SER A 114 3.14 -28.57 -7.73
CA SER A 114 1.92 -29.16 -7.19
C SER A 114 1.15 -29.90 -8.29
N PRO A 115 0.82 -31.19 -8.15
CA PRO A 115 0.03 -31.91 -9.14
C PRO A 115 -1.35 -31.24 -9.25
N LEU A 116 -1.85 -31.03 -10.48
CA LEU A 116 -3.26 -30.76 -10.72
C LEU A 116 -4.07 -31.95 -10.20
N THR A 117 -4.48 -31.90 -8.94
CA THR A 117 -5.47 -32.81 -8.39
C THR A 117 -6.83 -32.34 -8.90
N LYS A 118 -7.42 -33.19 -9.73
CA LYS A 118 -8.76 -33.11 -10.31
C LYS A 118 -9.84 -32.79 -9.28
#